data_AF-A0A1C6IQ62-F1
#
_entry.id   AF-A0A1C6IQ62-F1
#
_cell.length_a   1.000
_cell.length_b   1.000
_cell.length_c   1.000
_cell.angle_alpha   90.00
_cell.angle_beta   90.00
_cell.angle_gamma   90.00
#
_symmetry.space_group_name_H-M   'P 1'
#
loop_
_entity.id
_entity.type
_entity.pdbx_description
1 polymer ?
#
loop_
_entity_poly.entity_id
_entity_poly.type
_entity_poly.pdbx_seq_one_letter_code
_entity_poly.pdbx_strand_id
1 'polypeptide(L)'
;MNVKLTKRVAWELISRIHPRLNIQKEITPPDVAIFKASTGPEGLEIRCENDWFNHNGRIKLTIGNVDGGTPIIRYYHPDTLNRDYVAEQAEKEAEAKQARKEWVWAMGKEMAHKLVDQYWGG
;
A
#
# COMPACT_ATOMS: atom_id res chain seq x y z
N MET A 1 1.75 14.97 -13.07
CA MET A 1 0.38 14.63 -13.47
C MET A 1 0.00 13.38 -12.71
N ASN A 2 -1.09 13.40 -11.95
CA ASN A 2 -1.55 12.21 -11.24
C ASN A 2 -2.06 11.16 -12.24
N VAL A 3 -1.83 9.90 -11.93
CA VAL A 3 -2.40 8.76 -12.61
C VAL A 3 -3.92 8.89 -12.62
N LYS A 4 -4.52 8.75 -13.81
CA LYS A 4 -5.96 8.78 -13.97
C LYS A 4 -6.57 7.43 -13.59
N LEU A 5 -7.11 7.31 -12.38
CA LEU A 5 -7.84 6.12 -11.97
C LEU A 5 -9.34 6.26 -12.31
N THR A 6 -9.82 5.43 -13.23
CA THR A 6 -11.24 5.38 -13.62
C THR A 6 -11.99 4.28 -12.88
N LYS A 7 -13.32 4.39 -12.79
CA LYS A 7 -14.17 3.34 -12.20
C LYS A 7 -13.98 1.99 -12.89
N ARG A 8 -13.80 1.98 -14.21
CA ARG A 8 -13.55 0.75 -14.99
C ARG A 8 -12.26 0.05 -14.58
N VAL A 9 -11.17 0.81 -14.47
CA VAL A 9 -9.86 0.28 -14.06
C VAL A 9 -9.91 -0.23 -12.61
N ALA A 10 -10.50 0.55 -11.70
CA ALA A 10 -10.68 0.11 -10.33
C ALA A 10 -11.52 -1.18 -10.25
N TRP A 11 -12.60 -1.27 -11.04
CA TRP A 11 -13.42 -2.47 -11.12
C TRP A 11 -12.64 -3.69 -11.59
N GLU A 12 -11.83 -3.53 -12.64
CA GLU A 12 -11.00 -4.61 -13.17
C GLU A 12 -9.98 -5.10 -12.15
N LEU A 13 -9.25 -4.19 -11.50
CA LEU A 13 -8.23 -4.55 -10.50
C LEU A 13 -8.83 -5.19 -9.24
N ILE A 14 -9.92 -4.63 -8.71
CA ILE A 14 -10.60 -5.18 -7.52
C ILE A 14 -11.22 -6.56 -7.85
N SER A 15 -11.80 -6.73 -9.04
CA SER A 15 -12.42 -8.00 -9.44
C SER A 15 -11.42 -9.14 -9.61
N ARG A 16 -10.13 -8.85 -9.87
CA ARG A 16 -9.06 -9.85 -9.87
C ARG A 16 -8.77 -10.41 -8.47
N ILE A 17 -9.11 -9.67 -7.40
CA ILE A 17 -8.95 -10.11 -6.01
C ILE A 17 -10.18 -10.88 -5.56
N HIS A 18 -11.35 -10.27 -5.71
CA HIS A 18 -12.61 -10.90 -5.39
C HIS A 18 -13.69 -10.45 -6.39
N PRO A 19 -14.31 -11.36 -7.13
CA PRO A 19 -15.31 -10.98 -8.13
C PRO A 19 -16.59 -10.47 -7.46
N ARG A 20 -17.35 -9.64 -8.18
CA ARG A 20 -18.73 -9.19 -7.83
C ARG A 20 -18.89 -8.39 -6.55
N LEU A 21 -17.83 -7.71 -6.08
CA LEU A 21 -17.97 -6.77 -4.98
C LEU A 21 -18.71 -5.49 -5.39
N ASN A 22 -19.41 -4.88 -4.44
CA ASN A 22 -19.95 -3.53 -4.62
C ASN A 22 -18.81 -2.51 -4.46
N ILE A 23 -18.45 -1.83 -5.56
CA ILE A 23 -17.34 -0.87 -5.59
C ILE A 23 -17.89 0.55 -5.52
N GLN A 24 -17.48 1.28 -4.49
CA GLN A 24 -17.89 2.64 -4.21
C GLN A 24 -16.71 3.59 -4.41
N LYS A 25 -16.98 4.79 -4.95
CA LYS A 25 -15.99 5.86 -5.04
C LYS A 25 -16.06 6.69 -3.75
N GLU A 26 -14.92 6.97 -3.12
CA GLU A 26 -14.90 7.88 -1.97
C GLU A 26 -15.03 9.35 -2.39
N ILE A 27 -15.64 10.15 -1.52
CA ILE A 27 -15.70 11.60 -1.67
C ILE A 27 -14.30 12.15 -1.37
N THR A 28 -13.65 12.67 -2.40
CA THR A 28 -12.22 13.00 -2.41
C THR A 28 -11.98 14.29 -3.21
N PRO A 29 -10.88 15.02 -2.97
CA PRO A 29 -10.48 16.17 -3.80
C PRO A 29 -10.34 15.79 -5.28
N PRO A 30 -10.41 16.77 -6.22
CA PRO A 30 -10.48 16.49 -7.66
C PRO A 30 -9.35 15.63 -8.25
N ASP A 31 -8.16 15.70 -7.67
CA ASP A 31 -6.94 15.03 -8.11
C ASP A 31 -6.69 13.68 -7.39
N VAL A 32 -7.54 13.36 -6.42
CA VAL A 32 -7.53 12.11 -5.65
C VAL A 32 -8.66 11.22 -6.15
N ALA A 33 -8.33 9.98 -6.47
CA ALA A 33 -9.31 8.98 -6.88
C ALA A 33 -9.11 7.74 -6.03
N ILE A 34 -10.10 7.45 -5.18
CA ILE A 34 -10.11 6.26 -4.31
C ILE A 34 -11.41 5.50 -4.54
N PHE A 35 -11.28 4.21 -4.80
CA PHE A 35 -12.38 3.26 -4.88
C PHE A 35 -12.21 2.21 -3.79
N LYS A 36 -13.31 1.89 -3.12
CA LYS A 36 -13.34 0.89 -2.05
C LYS A 36 -14.36 -0.20 -2.32
N ALA A 37 -14.03 -1.38 -1.83
CA ALA A 37 -14.91 -2.52 -1.77
C ALA A 37 -14.64 -3.31 -0.49
N SER A 38 -15.67 -3.99 0.02
CA SER A 38 -15.56 -4.86 1.18
C SER A 38 -16.08 -6.24 0.82
N THR A 39 -15.43 -7.30 1.33
CA THR A 39 -15.92 -8.68 1.20
C THR A 39 -16.94 -9.06 2.28
N GLY A 40 -17.32 -8.14 3.15
CA GLY A 40 -18.27 -8.35 4.26
C GLY A 40 -17.84 -7.65 5.56
N PRO A 41 -18.67 -7.70 6.62
CA PRO A 41 -18.41 -7.01 7.89
C PRO A 41 -17.10 -7.46 8.58
N GLU A 42 -16.81 -8.76 8.57
CA GLU A 42 -15.56 -9.35 9.09
C GLU A 42 -14.58 -9.70 7.95
N GLY A 43 -14.77 -9.03 6.81
CA GLY A 43 -14.06 -9.31 5.57
C GLY A 43 -12.81 -8.45 5.38
N LEU A 44 -12.28 -8.51 4.17
CA LEU A 44 -11.20 -7.65 3.74
C LEU A 44 -11.77 -6.33 3.17
N GLU A 45 -11.15 -5.21 3.54
CA GLU A 45 -11.28 -3.95 2.80
C GLU A 45 -10.27 -3.96 1.65
N ILE A 46 -10.77 -3.71 0.45
CA ILE A 46 -9.97 -3.54 -0.75
C ILE A 46 -10.08 -2.08 -1.18
N ARG A 47 -8.96 -1.39 -1.16
CA ARG A 47 -8.85 0.02 -1.55
C ARG A 47 -7.96 0.15 -2.78
N CYS A 48 -8.45 0.83 -3.79
CA CYS A 48 -7.76 1.07 -5.06
C CYS A 48 -7.66 2.58 -5.28
N GLU A 49 -6.45 3.10 -5.36
CA GLU A 49 -6.18 4.54 -5.40
C GLU A 49 -5.14 4.94 -6.44
N ASN A 50 -5.26 6.16 -6.95
CA ASN A 50 -4.22 6.74 -7.79
C ASN A 50 -2.97 7.12 -6.98
N ASP A 51 -1.93 7.57 -7.65
CA ASP A 51 -0.63 7.94 -7.07
C ASP A 51 -0.65 9.28 -6.30
N TRP A 52 -1.80 9.68 -5.74
CA TRP A 52 -1.98 10.99 -5.12
C TRP A 52 -1.05 11.24 -3.92
N PHE A 53 -0.61 10.18 -3.24
CA PHE A 53 0.20 10.30 -2.02
C PHE A 53 1.70 10.29 -2.28
N ASN A 54 2.21 9.27 -2.98
CA ASN A 54 3.64 9.07 -3.19
C ASN A 54 4.12 9.48 -4.59
N HIS A 55 3.20 9.85 -5.48
CA HIS A 55 3.47 10.28 -6.85
C HIS A 55 4.38 9.32 -7.63
N ASN A 56 4.26 8.02 -7.36
CA ASN A 56 5.12 7.00 -7.97
C ASN A 56 4.65 6.57 -9.38
N GLY A 57 3.61 7.21 -9.93
CA GLY A 57 3.09 6.90 -11.25
C GLY A 57 2.45 5.51 -11.34
N ARG A 58 1.98 4.94 -10.23
CA ARG A 58 1.30 3.63 -10.16
C ARG A 58 -0.05 3.74 -9.48
N ILE A 59 -0.93 2.80 -9.83
CA ILE A 59 -2.17 2.58 -9.09
C ILE A 59 -1.82 1.71 -7.88
N LYS A 60 -2.17 2.16 -6.67
CA LYS A 60 -1.98 1.39 -5.44
C LYS A 60 -3.24 0.60 -5.13
N LEU A 61 -3.08 -0.68 -4.82
CA LEU A 61 -4.15 -1.54 -4.34
C LEU A 61 -3.76 -2.08 -2.96
N THR A 62 -4.57 -1.74 -1.96
CA THR A 62 -4.37 -2.14 -0.57
C THR A 62 -5.47 -3.14 -0.21
N ILE A 63 -5.07 -4.30 0.32
CA ILE A 63 -5.96 -5.34 0.82
C ILE A 63 -5.68 -5.49 2.31
N GLY A 64 -6.56 -4.98 3.14
CA GLY A 64 -6.42 -4.99 4.60
C GLY A 64 -7.58 -5.70 5.27
N ASN A 65 -7.36 -6.19 6.48
CA ASN A 65 -8.45 -6.59 7.35
C ASN A 65 -9.01 -5.33 8.05
N VAL A 66 -10.32 -5.28 8.25
CA VAL A 66 -11.01 -4.16 8.92
C VAL A 66 -10.52 -4.02 10.37
N ASP A 67 -10.21 -5.14 11.03
CA ASP A 67 -9.75 -5.18 12.42
C ASP A 67 -8.24 -4.90 12.59
N GLY A 68 -7.54 -4.57 11.50
CA GLY A 68 -6.12 -4.23 11.51
C GLY A 68 -5.19 -5.38 11.09
N GLY A 69 -3.91 -5.24 11.42
CA GLY A 69 -2.84 -6.10 10.88
C GLY A 69 -2.13 -5.48 9.68
N THR A 70 -1.12 -6.18 9.15
CA THR A 70 -0.32 -5.67 8.03
C THR A 70 -1.07 -5.87 6.71
N PRO A 71 -1.44 -4.79 6.01
CA PRO A 71 -2.15 -4.92 4.73
C PRO A 71 -1.22 -5.46 3.65
N ILE A 72 -1.81 -6.14 2.66
CA ILE A 72 -1.11 -6.49 1.43
C ILE A 72 -1.21 -5.29 0.49
N ILE A 73 -0.07 -4.72 0.13
CA ILE A 73 0.03 -3.64 -0.85
C ILE A 73 0.48 -4.21 -2.19
N ARG A 74 -0.18 -3.78 -3.27
CA ARG A 74 0.19 -4.07 -4.65
C ARG A 74 0.22 -2.80 -5.48
N TYR A 75 1.13 -2.74 -6.44
CA TYR A 75 1.17 -1.66 -7.43
C TYR A 75 0.87 -2.17 -8.83
N TYR A 76 0.23 -1.33 -9.62
CA TYR A 76 -0.12 -1.64 -11.00
C TYR A 76 0.26 -0.49 -11.94
N HIS A 77 0.78 -0.85 -13.12
CA HIS A 77 0.95 0.10 -14.21
C HIS A 77 -0.41 0.60 -14.70
N PRO A 78 -0.59 1.91 -14.90
CA PRO A 78 -1.89 2.47 -15.25
C PRO A 78 -2.37 2.06 -16.64
N ASP A 79 -1.45 1.80 -17.57
CA ASP A 79 -1.79 1.47 -18.96
C ASP A 79 -1.96 -0.02 -19.20
N THR A 80 -1.11 -0.85 -18.59
CA THR A 80 -1.09 -2.31 -18.82
C THR A 80 -1.83 -3.09 -17.74
N LEU A 81 -2.07 -2.48 -16.58
CA LEU A 81 -2.61 -3.14 -15.38
C LEU A 81 -1.79 -4.36 -14.95
N ASN A 82 -0.52 -4.43 -15.36
CA ASN A 82 0.44 -5.41 -14.87
C ASN A 82 0.95 -5.00 -13.50
N ARG A 83 1.17 -5.99 -12.64
CA ARG A 83 1.70 -5.79 -11.29
C ARG A 83 3.14 -5.30 -11.36
N ASP A 84 3.46 -4.24 -10.64
CA ASP A 84 4.81 -3.66 -10.55
C ASP A 84 5.47 -4.09 -9.24
N TYR A 85 6.21 -5.19 -9.30
CA TYR A 85 6.95 -5.73 -8.16
C TYR A 85 8.11 -4.82 -7.71
N VAL A 86 8.64 -3.99 -8.60
CA VAL A 86 9.75 -3.07 -8.27
C VAL A 86 9.22 -1.95 -7.38
N ALA A 87 8.06 -1.39 -7.72
CA ALA A 87 7.40 -0.37 -6.90
C ALA A 87 7.00 -0.91 -5.51
N GLU A 88 6.50 -2.16 -5.44
CA GLU A 88 6.17 -2.82 -4.17
C GLU A 88 7.40 -3.01 -3.28
N GLN A 89 8.50 -3.50 -3.85
CA GLN A 89 9.74 -3.70 -3.12
C GLN A 89 10.33 -2.37 -2.65
N ALA A 90 10.26 -1.32 -3.46
CA ALA A 90 10.73 0.00 -3.10
C ALA A 90 9.96 0.60 -1.91
N GLU A 91 8.62 0.46 -1.86
CA GLU A 91 7.84 0.90 -0.70
C GLU A 91 8.20 0.09 0.55
N LYS A 92 8.31 -1.24 0.43
CA LYS A 92 8.70 -2.11 1.55
C LYS A 92 10.08 -1.75 2.11
N GLU A 93 11.04 -1.45 1.25
CA GLU A 93 12.38 -1.02 1.66
C GLU A 93 12.38 0.36 2.31
N ALA A 94 11.56 1.29 1.78
CA ALA A 94 11.38 2.61 2.36
C ALA A 94 10.75 2.54 3.76
N GLU A 95 9.69 1.75 3.93
CA GLU A 95 9.04 1.49 5.23
C GLU A 95 10.04 0.84 6.20
N ALA A 96 10.77 -0.19 5.78
CA ALA A 96 11.77 -0.83 6.62
C ALA A 96 12.91 0.13 7.01
N LYS A 97 13.33 1.01 6.10
CA LYS A 97 14.33 2.05 6.40
C LYS A 97 13.79 3.07 7.40
N GLN A 98 12.53 3.45 7.29
CA GLN A 98 11.89 4.37 8.22
C GLN A 98 11.73 3.74 9.60
N ALA A 99 11.22 2.51 9.68
CA ALA A 99 11.12 1.76 10.93
C ALA A 99 12.48 1.60 11.63
N ARG A 100 13.57 1.36 10.88
CA ARG A 100 14.93 1.35 11.44
C ARG A 100 15.33 2.69 12.05
N LYS A 101 15.03 3.81 11.38
CA LYS A 101 15.32 5.15 11.92
C LYS A 101 14.54 5.42 13.20
N GLU A 102 13.26 5.08 13.23
CA GLU A 102 12.39 5.25 14.40
C GLU A 102 12.84 4.39 15.57
N TRP A 103 13.26 3.15 15.31
CA TRP A 103 13.82 2.28 16.34
C TRP A 103 15.12 2.84 16.93
N VAL A 104 16.06 3.31 16.09
CA VAL A 104 17.29 3.97 16.56
C VAL A 104 16.97 5.22 17.37
N TRP A 105 15.99 6.01 16.93
CA TRP A 105 15.54 7.20 17.65
C TRP A 105 14.99 6.84 19.03
N ALA A 106 14.16 5.80 19.13
CA ALA A 106 13.55 5.36 20.39
C ALA A 106 14.56 4.73 21.37
N MET A 107 15.55 3.98 20.87
CA MET A 107 16.55 3.30 21.70
C MET A 107 17.74 4.17 22.10
N GLY A 108 18.03 5.20 21.30
CA GLY A 108 19.26 5.96 21.40
C GLY A 108 20.41 5.27 20.64
N LYS A 109 21.22 6.08 19.97
CA LYS A 109 22.27 5.63 19.03
C LYS A 109 23.22 4.59 19.65
N GLU A 110 23.76 4.86 20.84
CA GLU A 110 24.73 3.96 21.47
C GLU A 110 24.14 2.60 21.85
N MET A 111 22.92 2.58 22.38
CA MET A 111 22.23 1.33 22.74
C MET A 111 21.87 0.52 21.49
N ALA A 112 21.40 1.21 20.43
CA ALA A 112 21.13 0.59 19.14
C ALA A 112 22.38 -0.10 18.56
N HIS A 113 23.54 0.56 18.60
CA HIS A 113 24.81 -0.04 18.15
C HIS A 113 25.19 -1.28 18.96
N LYS A 114 25.13 -1.22 20.31
CA LYS A 114 25.43 -2.38 21.16
C LYS A 114 24.54 -3.59 20.87
N LEU A 115 23.24 -3.37 20.64
CA LEU A 115 22.29 -4.44 20.32
C LEU A 115 22.56 -5.08 18.96
N VAL A 116 22.95 -4.28 17.96
CA VAL A 116 23.36 -4.79 16.64
C VAL A 116 24.65 -5.61 16.79
N ASP A 117 25.67 -5.09 17.46
CA ASP A 117 26.95 -5.79 17.64
C ASP A 117 26.78 -7.13 18.39
N GLN A 118 25.90 -7.18 19.40
CA GLN A 118 25.58 -8.43 20.11
C GLN A 118 24.85 -9.46 19.23
N TYR A 119 24.01 -9.01 18.30
CA TYR A 119 23.24 -9.91 17.42
C TYR A 119 24.09 -10.47 16.27
N TRP A 120 25.06 -9.71 15.76
CA TRP A 120 25.91 -10.09 14.63
C TRP A 120 27.30 -10.60 15.02
N GLY A 121 27.75 -10.36 16.26
CA GLY A 121 29.05 -10.79 16.79
C GLY A 121 29.04 -12.12 17.53
N GLY A 122 27.97 -12.91 17.39
CA GLY A 122 27.86 -14.29 17.88
C GLY A 122 28.20 -15.32 16.80
#